data_AF-A0A7S0MV80-F1
#
_entry.id   AF-A0A7S0MV80-F1
#
_cell.length_a   1.000
_cell.length_b   1.000
_cell.length_c   1.000
_cell.angle_alpha   90.00
_cell.angle_beta   90.00
_cell.angle_gamma   90.00
#
_symmetry.space_group_name_H-M   'P 1'
#
loop_
_entity.id
_entity.type
_entity.pdbx_description
1 polymer ?
#
loop_
_entity_poly.entity_id
_entity_poly.type
_entity_poly.pdbx_seq_one_letter_code
_entity_poly.pdbx_strand_id
1 'polypeptide(L)'
;SVGGGRPAAVLAPLADTLASFDLQAARRLVFAQVLVGAQEDPAGTELGVLISQRNAAAVDAARQAIQQGQTKLAILYGALHTADLGLQLQNTLGLQPTQREWQTVWRVPLPAAAAPELNALPALLRPGNALRFMALPLLLLVGAADYVSTLDQIGEAVTAYGASSDGYISIFLTVFLYVIRHGFVYYATSTWALDWNGEMFNSSTALE
;
A
#
# COMPACT_ATOMS: atom_id res chain seq x y z
N SER A 1 -31.83 -1.59 -5.28
CA SER A 1 -31.08 -2.20 -4.15
C SER A 1 -30.27 -3.34 -4.73
N VAL A 2 -28.96 -3.49 -4.56
CA VAL A 2 -28.16 -3.51 -3.32
C VAL A 2 -26.76 -2.97 -3.65
N GLY A 3 -26.47 -1.74 -3.23
CA GLY A 3 -25.14 -1.13 -3.29
C GLY A 3 -24.39 -1.38 -1.99
N GLY A 4 -24.14 -2.66 -1.67
CA GLY A 4 -23.20 -3.01 -0.60
C GLY A 4 -21.79 -2.82 -1.12
N GLY A 5 -21.05 -1.85 -0.57
CA GLY A 5 -19.65 -1.62 -0.91
C GLY A 5 -18.86 -2.91 -0.72
N ARG A 6 -18.53 -3.58 -1.82
CA ARG A 6 -17.64 -4.75 -1.76
C ARG A 6 -16.30 -4.21 -1.24
N PRO A 7 -15.75 -4.78 -0.16
CA PRO A 7 -14.40 -4.43 0.27
C PRO A 7 -13.46 -4.55 -0.94
N ALA A 8 -12.47 -3.65 -1.06
CA ALA A 8 -11.48 -3.71 -2.12
C ALA A 8 -10.93 -5.14 -2.24
N ALA A 9 -10.74 -5.62 -3.47
CA ALA A 9 -10.42 -7.03 -3.75
C ALA A 9 -9.16 -7.53 -3.01
N VAL A 10 -8.28 -6.62 -2.58
CA VAL A 10 -7.07 -6.88 -1.81
C VAL A 10 -7.31 -7.10 -0.31
N LEU A 11 -8.43 -6.64 0.26
CA LEU A 11 -8.63 -6.61 1.72
C LEU A 11 -8.69 -8.01 2.34
N ALA A 12 -9.42 -8.93 1.72
CA ALA A 12 -9.48 -10.32 2.17
C ALA A 12 -8.09 -11.00 2.13
N PRO A 13 -7.37 -11.05 1.00
CA PRO A 13 -6.04 -11.65 0.97
C PRO A 13 -5.02 -10.93 1.88
N LEU A 14 -5.17 -9.62 2.11
CA LEU A 14 -4.33 -8.89 3.06
C LEU A 14 -4.60 -9.31 4.51
N ALA A 15 -5.88 -9.41 4.91
CA ALA A 15 -6.24 -9.92 6.23
C ALA A 15 -5.75 -11.36 6.43
N ASP A 16 -5.80 -12.16 5.37
CA ASP A 16 -5.39 -13.55 5.37
C ASP A 16 -3.88 -13.74 5.56
N THR A 17 -3.08 -12.94 4.88
CA THR A 17 -1.61 -12.94 4.97
C THR A 17 -1.14 -12.41 6.31
N LEU A 18 -1.72 -11.31 6.80
CA LEU A 18 -1.44 -10.77 8.14
C LEU A 18 -1.77 -11.77 9.24
N ALA A 19 -2.90 -12.46 9.15
CA ALA A 19 -3.29 -13.46 10.13
C ALA A 19 -2.45 -14.75 10.08
N SER A 20 -1.78 -14.99 8.96
CA SER A 20 -0.82 -16.09 8.82
C SER A 20 0.61 -15.66 9.19
N PHE A 21 0.79 -14.41 9.65
CA PHE A 21 2.09 -13.77 9.87
C PHE A 21 3.00 -13.76 8.63
N ASP A 22 2.45 -13.90 7.43
CA ASP A 22 3.18 -13.72 6.18
C ASP A 22 3.25 -12.23 5.83
N LEU A 23 4.12 -11.54 6.57
CA LEU A 23 4.30 -10.11 6.46
C LEU A 23 4.90 -9.68 5.11
N GLN A 24 5.65 -10.57 4.45
CA GLN A 24 6.23 -10.32 3.13
C GLN A 24 5.14 -10.36 2.05
N ALA A 25 4.24 -11.34 2.10
CA ALA A 25 3.06 -11.37 1.24
C ALA A 25 2.13 -10.17 1.48
N ALA A 26 1.92 -9.79 2.74
CA ALA A 26 1.12 -8.61 3.09
C ALA A 26 1.72 -7.33 2.47
N ARG A 27 3.05 -7.13 2.55
CA ARG A 27 3.74 -6.00 1.90
C ARG A 27 3.55 -5.99 0.38
N ARG A 28 3.69 -7.14 -0.28
CA ARG A 28 3.45 -7.26 -1.74
C ARG A 28 2.03 -6.86 -2.13
N LEU A 29 1.04 -7.23 -1.32
CA LEU A 29 -0.37 -6.88 -1.55
C LEU A 29 -0.64 -5.39 -1.35
N VAL A 30 -0.12 -4.80 -0.27
CA VAL A 30 -0.21 -3.35 -0.03
C VAL A 30 0.45 -2.59 -1.17
N PHE A 31 1.63 -3.01 -1.60
CA PHE A 31 2.34 -2.41 -2.72
C PHE A 31 1.55 -2.50 -4.04
N ALA A 32 0.99 -3.67 -4.35
CA ALA A 32 0.14 -3.84 -5.52
C ALA A 32 -1.06 -2.89 -5.48
N GLN A 33 -1.69 -2.71 -4.32
CA GLN A 33 -2.79 -1.77 -4.14
C GLN A 33 -2.36 -0.31 -4.37
N VAL A 34 -1.18 0.08 -3.87
CA VAL A 34 -0.60 1.42 -4.11
C VAL A 34 -0.35 1.64 -5.61
N LEU A 35 0.23 0.67 -6.30
CA LEU A 35 0.47 0.75 -7.76
C LEU A 35 -0.82 0.87 -8.57
N VAL A 36 -1.88 0.17 -8.17
CA VAL A 36 -3.19 0.25 -8.83
C VAL A 36 -3.84 1.60 -8.56
N GLY A 37 -3.83 2.08 -7.32
CA GLY A 37 -4.40 3.39 -6.97
C GLY A 37 -3.66 4.55 -7.63
N ALA A 38 -2.36 4.43 -7.83
CA ALA A 38 -1.57 5.47 -8.48
C ALA A 38 -1.88 5.60 -9.99
N GLN A 39 -2.50 4.60 -10.62
CA GLN A 39 -2.91 4.65 -12.05
C GLN A 39 -4.21 5.45 -12.29
N GLU A 40 -4.85 5.98 -11.25
CA GLU A 40 -6.00 6.87 -11.42
C GLU A 40 -5.58 8.18 -12.12
N ASP A 41 -6.44 8.69 -13.01
CA ASP A 41 -6.13 9.77 -13.94
C ASP A 41 -5.70 11.06 -13.21
N PRO A 42 -4.43 11.50 -13.33
CA PRO A 42 -3.94 12.72 -12.72
C PRO A 42 -4.31 13.98 -13.52
N ALA A 43 -5.22 13.89 -14.50
CA ALA A 43 -5.67 15.02 -15.32
C ALA A 43 -6.01 16.26 -14.48
N GLY A 44 -5.33 17.37 -14.78
CA GLY A 44 -5.51 18.65 -14.08
C GLY A 44 -4.64 18.85 -12.84
N THR A 45 -3.81 17.89 -12.45
CA THR A 45 -2.82 18.03 -11.36
C THR A 45 -1.43 18.38 -11.91
N GLU A 46 -0.57 18.98 -11.06
CA GLU A 46 0.85 19.23 -11.38
C GLU A 46 1.58 17.94 -11.79
N LEU A 47 1.24 16.82 -11.14
CA LEU A 47 1.73 15.49 -11.49
C LEU A 47 1.29 15.10 -12.91
N GLY A 48 0.04 15.36 -13.30
CA GLY A 48 -0.46 15.13 -14.66
C GLY A 48 0.27 15.95 -15.73
N VAL A 49 0.63 17.20 -15.44
CA VAL A 49 1.43 18.04 -16.34
C VAL A 49 2.82 17.45 -16.53
N LEU A 50 3.50 17.04 -15.46
CA LEU A 50 4.81 16.39 -15.55
C LEU A 50 4.75 15.08 -16.35
N ILE A 51 3.70 14.28 -16.17
CA ILE A 51 3.49 13.02 -16.90
C ILE A 51 3.33 13.29 -18.40
N SER A 52 2.49 14.26 -18.78
CA SER A 52 2.28 14.60 -20.19
C SER A 52 3.56 15.09 -20.87
N GLN A 53 4.37 15.89 -20.19
CA GLN A 53 5.69 16.33 -20.70
C GLN A 53 6.66 15.16 -20.89
N ARG A 54 6.69 14.21 -19.95
CA ARG A 54 7.55 13.01 -20.05
C ARG A 54 7.11 12.10 -21.20
N ASN A 55 5.81 11.92 -21.39
CA ASN A 55 5.26 11.15 -22.50
C ASN A 55 5.60 11.81 -23.85
N ALA A 56 5.44 13.13 -23.96
CA ALA A 56 5.80 13.88 -25.16
C ALA A 56 7.29 13.71 -25.51
N ALA A 57 8.18 13.83 -24.53
CA ALA A 57 9.62 13.63 -24.74
C ALA A 57 9.96 12.21 -25.22
N ALA A 58 9.29 11.18 -24.69
CA ALA A 58 9.48 9.80 -25.13
C ALA A 58 9.01 9.57 -26.57
N VAL A 59 7.86 10.16 -26.95
CA VAL A 59 7.33 10.10 -28.32
C VAL A 59 8.24 10.85 -29.31
N ASP A 60 8.77 12.00 -28.91
CA ASP A 60 9.69 12.77 -29.74
C ASP A 60 11.02 12.04 -29.97
N ALA A 61 11.57 11.40 -28.93
CA ALA A 61 12.76 10.56 -29.05
C ALA A 61 12.50 9.36 -29.99
N ALA A 62 11.32 8.72 -29.87
CA ALA A 62 10.92 7.66 -30.79
C ALA A 62 10.79 8.14 -32.23
N ARG A 63 10.20 9.33 -32.44
CA ARG A 63 10.09 9.96 -33.77
C ARG A 63 11.46 10.19 -34.39
N GLN A 64 12.40 10.75 -33.63
CA GLN A 64 13.75 11.02 -34.11
C GLN A 64 14.49 9.73 -34.50
N ALA A 65 14.39 8.67 -33.70
CA ALA A 65 14.99 7.38 -34.01
C ALA A 65 14.43 6.80 -35.33
N ILE A 66 13.11 6.88 -35.53
CA ILE A 66 12.47 6.43 -36.79
C ILE A 66 12.96 7.28 -37.98
N GLN A 67 13.05 8.61 -37.82
CA GLN A 67 13.57 9.50 -38.85
C GLN A 67 15.03 9.22 -39.20
N GLN A 68 15.83 8.72 -38.25
CA GLN A 68 17.20 8.26 -38.46
C GLN A 68 17.28 6.86 -39.11
N GLY A 69 16.15 6.27 -39.50
CA GLY A 69 16.08 4.98 -40.18
C GLY A 69 16.07 3.77 -39.23
N GLN A 70 15.90 3.97 -37.92
CA GLN A 70 15.78 2.86 -36.98
C GLN A 70 14.44 2.15 -37.17
N THR A 71 14.50 0.84 -37.41
CA THR A 71 13.31 -0.01 -37.61
C THR A 71 12.93 -0.80 -36.37
N LYS A 72 13.83 -0.89 -35.38
CA LYS A 72 13.62 -1.58 -34.10
C LYS A 72 13.94 -0.63 -32.96
N LEU A 73 12.93 -0.26 -32.19
CA LEU A 73 13.04 0.62 -31.03
C LEU A 73 12.45 -0.08 -29.80
N ALA A 74 13.19 -0.05 -28.70
CA ALA A 74 12.70 -0.48 -27.40
C ALA A 74 12.55 0.74 -26.49
N ILE A 75 11.37 0.94 -25.94
CA ILE A 75 11.09 2.01 -24.96
C ILE A 75 10.92 1.34 -23.60
N LEU A 76 11.88 1.52 -22.70
CA LEU A 76 11.75 1.12 -21.31
C LEU A 76 11.01 2.23 -20.55
N TYR A 77 9.81 1.92 -20.07
CA TYR A 77 8.94 2.92 -19.44
C TYR A 77 8.32 2.40 -18.14
N GLY A 78 8.13 3.30 -17.18
CA GLY A 78 7.55 2.97 -15.87
C GLY A 78 6.04 2.68 -15.97
N ALA A 79 5.56 1.76 -15.11
CA ALA A 79 4.19 1.24 -15.12
C ALA A 79 3.08 2.28 -14.88
N LEU A 80 3.41 3.42 -14.24
CA LEU A 80 2.44 4.44 -13.84
C LEU A 80 1.89 5.25 -15.02
N HIS A 81 2.53 5.19 -16.19
CA HIS A 81 2.33 6.16 -17.28
C HIS A 81 2.10 5.50 -18.65
N THR A 82 1.98 4.16 -18.68
CA THR A 82 2.03 3.37 -19.92
C THR A 82 0.78 3.49 -20.79
N ALA A 83 -0.39 3.74 -20.20
CA ALA A 83 -1.65 3.82 -20.93
C ALA A 83 -1.69 5.03 -21.89
N ASP A 84 -1.33 6.22 -21.42
CA ASP A 84 -1.29 7.43 -22.24
C ASP A 84 -0.17 7.38 -23.29
N LEU A 85 1.02 6.90 -22.93
CA LEU A 85 2.12 6.73 -23.89
C LEU A 85 1.72 5.83 -25.06
N GLY A 86 1.03 4.71 -24.79
CA GLY A 86 0.55 3.80 -25.83
C GLY A 86 -0.43 4.47 -26.80
N LEU A 87 -1.31 5.35 -26.30
CA LEU A 87 -2.23 6.14 -27.12
C LEU A 87 -1.47 7.18 -27.96
N GLN A 88 -0.49 7.87 -27.38
CA GLN A 88 0.29 8.87 -28.12
C GLN A 88 1.13 8.23 -29.25
N LEU A 89 1.75 7.08 -29.01
CA LEU A 89 2.49 6.35 -30.05
C LEU A 89 1.59 5.95 -31.23
N GLN A 90 0.36 5.53 -30.96
CA GLN A 90 -0.64 5.23 -31.99
C GLN A 90 -1.05 6.50 -32.74
N ASN A 91 -1.46 7.55 -32.02
CA ASN A 91 -2.03 8.75 -32.61
C ASN A 91 -0.99 9.60 -33.36
N THR A 92 0.25 9.64 -32.87
CA THR A 92 1.30 10.53 -33.39
C THR A 92 2.23 9.85 -34.39
N LEU A 93 2.53 8.56 -34.21
CA LEU A 93 3.46 7.81 -35.06
C LEU A 93 2.77 6.75 -35.92
N GLY A 94 1.46 6.54 -35.74
CA GLY A 94 0.70 5.52 -36.48
C GLY A 94 1.08 4.08 -36.13
N LEU A 95 1.82 3.87 -35.04
CA LEU A 95 2.27 2.54 -34.61
C LEU A 95 1.08 1.76 -34.08
N GLN A 96 0.90 0.51 -34.53
CA GLN A 96 -0.18 -0.35 -34.08
C GLN A 96 0.35 -1.44 -33.14
N PRO A 97 -0.29 -1.68 -31.98
CA PRO A 97 0.09 -2.77 -31.10
C PRO A 97 -0.22 -4.12 -31.77
N THR A 98 0.82 -4.91 -32.03
CA THR A 98 0.69 -6.24 -32.64
C THR A 98 0.59 -7.35 -31.60
N GLN A 99 1.31 -7.20 -30.49
CA GLN A 99 1.38 -8.20 -29.43
C GLN A 99 1.46 -7.52 -28.06
N ARG A 100 0.81 -8.11 -27.07
CA ARG A 100 0.93 -7.74 -25.66
C ARG A 100 1.19 -8.99 -24.85
N GLU A 101 2.33 -9.03 -24.19
CA GLU A 101 2.70 -10.11 -23.27
C GLU A 101 2.67 -9.58 -21.84
N TRP A 102 1.96 -10.28 -20.97
CA TRP A 102 1.97 -10.00 -19.54
C TRP A 102 2.95 -10.94 -18.86
N GLN A 103 4.01 -10.38 -18.29
CA GLN A 103 4.96 -11.12 -17.50
C GLN A 103 4.58 -11.02 -16.02
N THR A 104 4.45 -12.16 -15.35
CA THR A 104 4.16 -12.19 -13.91
C THR A 104 5.42 -11.83 -13.15
N VAL A 105 5.44 -10.67 -12.51
CA VAL A 105 6.63 -10.20 -11.76
C VAL A 105 6.75 -10.88 -10.40
N TRP A 106 5.62 -11.12 -9.71
CA TRP A 106 5.58 -11.90 -8.48
C TRP A 106 4.22 -12.58 -8.30
N ARG A 107 4.18 -13.60 -7.45
CA ARG A 107 2.95 -14.26 -7.01
C ARG A 107 2.85 -14.18 -5.49
N VAL A 108 1.64 -13.95 -5.00
CA VAL A 108 1.31 -14.11 -3.59
C VAL A 108 0.52 -15.42 -3.47
N PRO A 109 1.07 -16.46 -2.83
CA PRO A 109 0.34 -17.70 -2.64
C PRO A 109 -0.86 -17.44 -1.72
N LEU A 110 -2.02 -17.98 -2.10
CA LEU A 110 -3.14 -18.05 -1.16
C LEU A 110 -2.84 -19.15 -0.15
N PRO A 111 -3.19 -18.98 1.14
CA PRO A 111 -3.14 -20.08 2.09
C PRO A 111 -3.90 -21.27 1.50
N ALA A 112 -3.30 -22.46 1.53
CA ALA A 112 -3.96 -23.67 1.04
C ALA A 112 -5.34 -23.77 1.70
N ALA A 113 -6.37 -24.00 0.90
CA ALA A 113 -7.73 -24.20 1.41
C ALA A 113 -7.64 -25.23 2.52
N ALA A 114 -7.99 -24.81 3.75
CA ALA A 114 -7.82 -25.65 4.93
C ALA A 114 -8.44 -27.01 4.68
N ALA A 115 -7.78 -28.08 5.16
CA ALA A 115 -8.25 -29.45 5.03
C ALA A 115 -9.76 -29.52 5.34
N PRO A 116 -10.55 -30.33 4.62
CA PRO A 116 -12.01 -30.35 4.75
C PRO A 116 -12.50 -30.50 6.21
N GLU A 117 -11.73 -31.16 7.07
CA GLU A 117 -12.00 -31.28 8.51
C GLU A 117 -11.92 -29.96 9.29
N LEU A 118 -11.01 -29.04 8.92
CA LEU A 118 -10.90 -27.71 9.54
C LEU A 118 -12.03 -26.76 9.12
N ASN A 119 -12.66 -27.01 7.96
CA ASN A 119 -13.83 -26.24 7.53
C ASN A 119 -15.10 -26.60 8.31
N ALA A 120 -15.12 -27.74 9.02
CA ALA A 120 -16.21 -28.13 9.90
C ALA A 120 -16.23 -27.33 11.21
N LEU A 121 -15.12 -26.69 11.61
CA LEU A 121 -15.10 -25.80 12.77
C LEU A 121 -15.85 -24.49 12.48
N PRO A 122 -16.53 -23.89 13.48
CA PRO A 122 -17.03 -22.53 13.40
C PRO A 122 -15.93 -21.59 12.90
N ALA A 123 -16.28 -20.64 12.03
CA ALA A 123 -15.29 -19.77 11.39
C ALA A 123 -14.34 -19.09 12.40
N LEU A 124 -14.83 -18.77 13.59
CA LEU A 124 -14.07 -18.20 14.71
C LEU A 124 -12.92 -19.11 15.20
N LEU A 125 -13.12 -20.42 15.20
CA LEU A 125 -12.19 -21.42 15.75
C LEU A 125 -11.22 -21.98 14.71
N ARG A 126 -11.34 -21.59 13.44
CA ARG A 126 -10.42 -22.05 12.39
C ARG A 126 -9.03 -21.44 12.62
N PRO A 127 -7.94 -22.21 12.43
CA PRO A 127 -6.58 -21.68 12.56
C PRO A 127 -6.39 -20.47 11.63
N GLY A 128 -5.81 -19.40 12.17
CA GLY A 128 -5.67 -18.10 11.50
C GLY A 128 -6.89 -17.17 11.65
N ASN A 129 -8.12 -17.68 11.74
CA ASN A 129 -9.31 -16.83 11.83
C ASN A 129 -9.48 -16.16 13.20
N ALA A 130 -9.10 -16.82 14.29
CA ALA A 130 -9.10 -16.19 15.61
C ALA A 130 -8.25 -14.91 15.60
N LEU A 131 -7.07 -14.93 14.98
CA LEU A 131 -6.25 -13.74 14.84
C LEU A 131 -6.89 -12.71 13.90
N ARG A 132 -7.52 -13.11 12.78
CA ARG A 132 -8.27 -12.18 11.90
C ARG A 132 -9.35 -11.41 12.66
N PHE A 133 -10.13 -12.09 13.49
CA PHE A 133 -11.23 -11.47 14.22
C PHE A 133 -10.79 -10.76 15.50
N MET A 134 -9.66 -11.18 16.11
CA MET A 134 -9.17 -10.60 17.37
C MET A 134 -8.13 -9.50 17.16
N ALA A 135 -7.42 -9.44 16.02
CA ALA A 135 -6.37 -8.46 15.80
C ALA A 135 -6.88 -7.02 15.87
N LEU A 136 -7.99 -6.72 15.18
CA LEU A 136 -8.59 -5.38 15.21
C LEU A 136 -9.08 -4.98 16.62
N PRO A 137 -9.90 -5.77 17.34
CA PRO A 137 -10.33 -5.39 18.68
C PRO A 137 -9.15 -5.33 19.67
N LEU A 138 -8.13 -6.18 19.55
CA LEU A 138 -6.92 -6.07 20.37
C LEU A 138 -6.15 -4.78 20.09
N LEU A 139 -5.97 -4.41 18.83
CA LEU A 139 -5.33 -3.15 18.45
C LEU A 139 -6.11 -1.94 19.01
N LEU A 140 -7.44 -1.97 18.89
CA LEU A 140 -8.30 -0.93 19.45
C LEU A 140 -8.24 -0.89 20.97
N LEU A 141 -8.18 -2.04 21.65
CA LEU A 141 -8.02 -2.10 23.11
C LEU A 141 -6.69 -1.52 23.56
N VAL A 142 -5.60 -1.83 22.88
CA VAL A 142 -4.27 -1.26 23.19
C VAL A 142 -4.28 0.25 22.98
N GLY A 143 -4.79 0.74 21.86
CA GLY A 143 -4.92 2.18 21.60
C GLY A 143 -5.83 2.89 22.61
N ALA A 144 -6.95 2.26 22.98
CA ALA A 144 -7.87 2.80 23.98
C ALA A 144 -7.23 2.87 25.37
N ALA A 145 -6.51 1.82 25.80
CA ALA A 145 -5.81 1.82 27.07
C ALA A 145 -4.73 2.92 27.12
N ASP A 146 -3.97 3.08 26.04
CA ASP A 146 -2.95 4.12 25.95
C ASP A 146 -3.56 5.54 25.97
N TYR A 147 -4.66 5.74 25.24
CA TYR A 147 -5.42 6.99 25.26
C TYR A 147 -5.96 7.32 26.66
N VAL A 148 -6.58 6.35 27.34
CA VAL A 148 -7.10 6.53 28.71
C VAL A 148 -5.97 6.88 29.67
N SER A 149 -4.85 6.16 29.61
CA SER A 149 -3.68 6.46 30.46
C SER A 149 -3.13 7.87 30.26
N THR A 150 -3.27 8.41 29.05
CA THR A 150 -2.86 9.78 28.72
C THR A 150 -3.83 10.80 29.32
N LEU A 151 -5.14 10.53 29.28
CA LEU A 151 -6.14 11.37 29.93
C LEU A 151 -5.97 11.39 31.45
N ASP A 152 -5.66 10.25 32.06
CA ASP A 152 -5.39 10.17 33.50
C ASP A 152 -4.18 11.03 33.89
N GLN A 153 -3.07 10.96 33.14
CA GLN A 153 -1.89 11.81 33.36
C GLN A 153 -2.20 13.31 33.22
N ILE A 154 -3.07 13.69 32.28
CA ILE A 154 -3.53 15.08 32.15
C ILE A 154 -4.37 15.48 33.38
N GLY A 155 -5.28 14.62 33.84
CA GLY A 155 -6.08 14.85 35.04
C GLY A 155 -5.23 14.99 36.31
N GLU A 156 -4.22 14.14 36.47
CA GLU A 156 -3.24 14.22 37.55
C GLU A 156 -2.46 15.54 37.49
N ALA A 157 -2.00 15.96 36.32
CA ALA A 157 -1.32 17.24 36.16
C ALA A 157 -2.22 18.44 36.52
N VAL A 158 -3.50 18.43 36.12
CA VAL A 158 -4.47 19.49 36.46
C VAL A 158 -4.72 19.53 37.97
N THR A 159 -4.87 18.39 38.63
CA THR A 159 -5.15 18.32 40.07
C THR A 159 -3.93 18.63 40.94
N ALA A 160 -2.73 18.20 40.53
CA ALA A 160 -1.50 18.42 41.27
C ALA A 160 -0.97 19.86 41.16
N TYR A 161 -1.08 20.47 39.97
CA TYR A 161 -0.42 21.75 39.68
C TYR A 161 -1.38 22.90 39.37
N GLY A 162 -2.67 22.64 39.10
CA GLY A 162 -3.65 23.67 38.80
C GLY A 162 -3.28 24.55 37.59
N ALA A 163 -3.69 25.82 37.61
CA ALA A 163 -3.39 26.81 36.57
C ALA A 163 -1.98 27.44 36.73
N SER A 164 -0.97 26.63 37.05
CA SER A 164 0.43 27.05 37.17
C SER A 164 1.21 26.79 35.87
N SER A 165 2.36 27.45 35.72
CA SER A 165 3.31 27.17 34.63
C SER A 165 3.67 25.69 34.54
N ASP A 166 3.89 25.07 35.69
CA ASP A 166 4.34 23.67 35.77
C ASP A 166 3.22 22.71 35.34
N GLY A 167 1.96 23.04 35.68
CA GLY A 167 0.79 22.31 35.19
C GLY A 167 0.64 22.40 33.67
N TYR A 168 0.78 23.61 33.09
CA TYR A 168 0.72 23.77 31.64
C TYR A 168 1.86 23.04 30.92
N ILE A 169 3.07 23.07 31.46
CA ILE A 169 4.23 22.36 30.89
C ILE A 169 3.99 20.84 30.95
N SER A 170 3.51 20.31 32.07
CA SER A 170 3.25 18.88 32.24
C SER A 170 2.19 18.38 31.25
N ILE A 171 1.07 19.10 31.11
CA ILE A 171 0.01 18.75 30.15
C ILE A 171 0.55 18.82 28.72
N PHE A 172 1.27 19.88 28.38
CA PHE A 172 1.88 20.03 27.06
C PHE A 172 2.81 18.86 26.74
N LEU A 173 3.74 18.52 27.64
CA LEU A 173 4.68 17.42 27.43
C LEU A 173 3.96 16.07 27.29
N THR A 174 2.92 15.83 28.09
CA THR A 174 2.12 14.60 28.01
C THR A 174 1.47 14.45 26.63
N VAL A 175 0.79 15.50 26.16
CA VAL A 175 0.17 15.51 24.83
C VAL A 175 1.22 15.41 23.72
N PHE A 176 2.32 16.14 23.85
CA PHE A 176 3.40 16.15 22.87
C PHE A 176 4.04 14.77 22.73
N LEU A 177 4.37 14.11 23.85
CA LEU A 177 4.92 12.75 23.84
C LEU A 177 3.92 11.73 23.32
N TYR A 178 2.63 11.86 23.65
CA TYR A 178 1.56 11.03 23.07
C TYR A 178 1.53 11.15 21.54
N VAL A 179 1.57 12.38 21.01
CA VAL A 179 1.57 12.64 19.57
C VAL A 179 2.84 12.08 18.91
N ILE A 180 4.02 12.27 19.50
CA ILE A 180 5.28 11.72 18.97
C ILE A 180 5.23 10.19 18.95
N ARG A 181 4.79 9.54 20.03
CA ARG A 181 4.72 8.08 20.12
C ARG A 181 3.83 7.50 19.02
N HIS A 182 2.64 8.07 18.84
CA HIS A 182 1.72 7.63 17.80
C HIS A 182 2.25 7.96 16.41
N GLY A 183 2.76 9.17 16.21
CA GLY A 183 3.37 9.61 14.96
C GLY A 183 4.51 8.68 14.53
N PHE A 184 5.36 8.27 15.48
CA PHE A 184 6.44 7.30 15.23
C PHE A 184 5.90 5.93 14.83
N VAL A 185 4.85 5.42 15.48
CA VAL A 185 4.23 4.14 15.11
C VAL A 185 3.65 4.19 13.70
N TYR A 186 2.93 5.27 13.34
CA TYR A 186 2.39 5.46 12.00
C TYR A 186 3.50 5.59 10.96
N TYR A 187 4.53 6.38 11.26
CA TYR A 187 5.68 6.56 10.39
C TYR A 187 6.42 5.24 10.17
N ALA A 188 6.77 4.52 11.25
CA ALA A 188 7.49 3.26 11.18
C ALA A 188 6.70 2.19 10.40
N THR A 189 5.38 2.11 10.64
CA THR A 189 4.51 1.15 9.93
C THR A 189 4.38 1.51 8.46
N SER A 190 4.25 2.80 8.13
CA SER A 190 4.17 3.28 6.75
C SER A 190 5.47 3.06 6.01
N THR A 191 6.60 3.44 6.62
CA THR A 191 7.93 3.18 6.07
C THR A 191 8.14 1.70 5.88
N TRP A 192 7.86 0.85 6.87
CA TRP A 192 7.98 -0.60 6.72
C TRP A 192 7.11 -1.16 5.57
N ALA A 193 5.87 -0.70 5.45
CA ALA A 193 4.95 -1.15 4.40
C ALA A 193 5.38 -0.68 3.00
N LEU A 194 5.98 0.51 2.90
CA LEU A 194 6.33 1.18 1.64
C LEU A 194 7.82 1.09 1.30
N ASP A 195 8.68 0.57 2.18
CA ASP A 195 10.11 0.45 1.93
C ASP A 195 10.37 -0.60 0.86
N TRP A 196 11.11 -0.21 -0.19
CA TRP A 196 11.32 -1.00 -1.40
C TRP A 196 12.63 -1.76 -1.36
N ASN A 197 12.61 -2.96 -0.77
CA ASN A 197 13.78 -3.83 -0.73
C ASN A 197 13.65 -4.97 -1.75
N GLY A 198 14.78 -5.33 -2.39
CA GLY A 198 14.84 -6.44 -3.35
C GLY A 198 14.35 -7.77 -2.77
N GLU A 199 14.45 -7.95 -1.46
CA GLU A 199 13.86 -9.06 -0.71
C GLU A 199 12.36 -9.23 -0.97
N MET A 200 11.60 -8.15 -1.19
CA MET A 200 10.17 -8.25 -1.50
C MET A 200 9.90 -9.00 -2.81
N PHE A 201 10.82 -8.96 -3.78
CA PHE A 201 10.61 -9.59 -5.09
C PHE A 201 11.38 -10.90 -5.26
N ASN A 202 12.37 -11.14 -4.40
CA ASN A 202 13.16 -12.37 -4.40
C ASN A 202 12.43 -13.47 -3.61
N SER A 203 11.41 -14.09 -4.21
CA SER A 203 11.04 -15.45 -3.81
C SER A 203 11.88 -16.43 -4.60
N SER A 204 12.95 -16.93 -3.97
CA SER A 204 13.62 -18.22 -4.25
C SER A 204 13.59 -18.71 -5.71
N THR A 205 14.77 -18.64 -6.35
CA THR A 205 15.35 -19.76 -7.11
C THR A 205 14.96 -21.12 -6.47
N ALA A 206 13.83 -21.69 -6.85
CA ALA A 206 13.40 -23.03 -6.44
C ALA A 206 12.21 -23.49 -7.29
N LEU A 207 12.27 -23.33 -8.61
CA LEU A 207 11.50 -24.10 -9.59
C LEU A 207 12.32 -24.14 -10.90
N GLU A 208 13.38 -24.95 -10.90
CA GLU A 208 13.75 -25.74 -12.08
C GLU A 208 12.97 -27.06 -12.04
#